data_AF-A0A8C7JV66-F1
#
_entry.id   AF-A0A8C7JV66-F1
#
_cell.length_a   1.000
_cell.length_b   1.000
_cell.length_c   1.000
_cell.angle_alpha   90.00
_cell.angle_beta   90.00
_cell.angle_gamma   90.00
#
_symmetry.space_group_name_H-M   'P 1'
#
loop_
_entity.id
_entity.type
_entity.pdbx_description
1 polymer ?
#
loop_
_entity_poly.entity_id
_entity_poly.type
_entity_poly.pdbx_seq_one_letter_code
_entity_poly.pdbx_strand_id
1 'polypeptide(L)'
;KFFGCANLQFHQLSRWLVSDGAACEEVGYGGPRLAWLHVVCDSKDGNKSFYTVQEEKIEQAERSVLISCPAKTNEKKFLSYLSRHGDINKCFFYESYGTYAVVEFSNKESLTSLHEGTAIPSINHEATVPFKSRLLSLRNAGPVDMSNGQSAPPCQPQTTIHINELIQRLSKEASIDQQISSLTETYQLTEENVCLRFLVCSLLKDIAAAYFPECTIRPFGSSVNGFGKLGCDLDMFLDLDGISGRNLKRPKAGLSLEYQTKRSASERAGTQSILSVIGECVDQFGPGCVGVQKILQARCPLVRFAHQPSGFQCDLTANNRVAMKSSELLYLYGGLDRRVRCLVFSVRCWARAHSITSSIPGAWISNFSLTVMVLFFLQRRTIPILPTLDHLKELAGPLDKSVIEGNDCTFVSDFTKIRLQDNTETLEQLLQEFFEFYGTFAFNRMSINIRKGREQNKPEMSPLHIQNPFEPALNVSKNVNGTQLERFVALCRESAWMLQQREFNVPHSGSATGNNAPWGLAALLMPSVSQVAGVKGRKKRKREPASERIKGLLESLKNSEVKS
;
A
#
# COMPACT_ATOMS: atom_id res chain seq x y z
N LYS A 1 -18.65 -8.74 -32.18
CA LYS A 1 -19.29 -8.40 -30.88
C LYS A 1 -19.23 -9.52 -29.83
N PHE A 2 -18.33 -10.52 -29.96
CA PHE A 2 -18.13 -11.59 -28.98
C PHE A 2 -16.63 -11.90 -28.86
N PHE A 3 -15.82 -10.96 -28.38
CA PHE A 3 -14.40 -11.21 -28.02
C PHE A 3 -13.87 -10.26 -26.92
N GLY A 4 -14.74 -9.42 -26.32
CA GLY A 4 -14.34 -8.33 -25.42
C GLY A 4 -14.54 -8.59 -23.91
N CYS A 5 -15.18 -9.69 -23.49
CA CYS A 5 -15.53 -9.90 -22.08
C CYS A 5 -14.51 -10.73 -21.27
N ALA A 6 -13.71 -11.60 -21.90
CA ALA A 6 -12.82 -12.51 -21.17
C ALA A 6 -11.56 -11.82 -20.60
N ASN A 7 -11.11 -10.72 -21.22
CA ASN A 7 -9.88 -10.00 -20.83
C ASN A 7 -10.07 -8.96 -19.71
N LEU A 8 -11.30 -8.72 -19.22
CA LEU A 8 -11.52 -7.91 -18.02
C LEU A 8 -11.60 -8.73 -16.72
N GLN A 9 -11.70 -10.07 -16.81
CA GLN A 9 -12.18 -10.91 -15.71
C GLN A 9 -11.09 -11.52 -14.80
N PHE A 10 -9.83 -11.51 -15.21
CA PHE A 10 -8.68 -11.96 -14.39
C PHE A 10 -7.68 -10.86 -14.01
N HIS A 11 -7.81 -9.67 -14.60
CA HIS A 11 -6.82 -8.59 -14.55
C HIS A 11 -6.86 -7.71 -13.29
N GLN A 12 -7.68 -8.05 -12.30
CA GLN A 12 -7.94 -7.13 -11.19
C GLN A 12 -7.28 -7.51 -9.87
N LEU A 13 -7.11 -8.80 -9.50
CA LEU A 13 -6.27 -9.18 -8.34
C LEU A 13 -4.80 -8.70 -8.47
N SER A 14 -4.34 -8.44 -9.70
CA SER A 14 -3.00 -7.95 -10.02
C SER A 14 -2.86 -6.42 -10.08
N ARG A 15 -3.96 -5.67 -10.07
CA ARG A 15 -4.02 -4.20 -10.25
C ARG A 15 -3.92 -3.38 -8.95
N TRP A 16 -4.17 -3.98 -7.79
CA TRP A 16 -4.42 -3.30 -6.51
C TRP A 16 -3.19 -2.65 -5.83
N LEU A 17 -2.11 -2.26 -6.53
CA LEU A 17 -0.89 -1.80 -5.82
C LEU A 17 0.00 -0.75 -6.48
N VAL A 18 -0.40 -0.03 -7.54
CA VAL A 18 0.46 1.08 -8.03
C VAL A 18 -0.35 2.14 -8.80
N SER A 19 -0.30 3.41 -8.37
CA SER A 19 -0.18 4.60 -9.22
C SER A 19 0.32 5.80 -8.40
N ASP A 20 1.32 6.55 -8.89
CA ASP A 20 1.73 7.83 -8.30
C ASP A 20 2.03 8.86 -9.40
N GLY A 21 1.66 10.12 -9.14
CA GLY A 21 1.89 11.32 -9.96
C GLY A 21 2.84 12.31 -9.27
N ALA A 22 3.39 13.27 -10.02
CA ALA A 22 4.59 14.05 -9.65
C ALA A 22 4.43 15.59 -9.68
N ALA A 23 5.19 16.31 -8.81
CA ALA A 23 5.97 17.58 -9.00
C ALA A 23 6.34 18.22 -7.62
N CYS A 24 7.62 18.24 -7.17
CA CYS A 24 8.65 19.33 -7.12
C CYS A 24 8.26 20.59 -6.28
N GLU A 25 9.03 21.15 -5.32
CA GLU A 25 10.46 21.54 -5.24
C GLU A 25 11.09 21.51 -3.80
N GLU A 26 12.39 21.84 -3.71
CA GLU A 26 13.46 21.57 -2.71
C GLU A 26 13.40 22.24 -1.30
N VAL A 27 14.14 21.69 -0.30
CA VAL A 27 15.28 22.29 0.46
C VAL A 27 15.68 21.46 1.72
N GLY A 28 16.99 21.20 1.91
CA GLY A 28 17.69 21.28 3.21
C GLY A 28 17.97 20.02 4.06
N TYR A 29 19.21 19.50 4.01
CA TYR A 29 19.73 18.35 4.78
C TYR A 29 20.20 18.67 6.22
N GLY A 30 20.07 17.71 7.16
CA GLY A 30 20.86 17.71 8.41
C GLY A 30 20.53 16.69 9.53
N GLY A 31 20.79 15.38 9.35
CA GLY A 31 21.09 14.34 10.38
C GLY A 31 20.10 14.07 11.56
N PRO A 32 20.33 13.07 12.45
CA PRO A 32 21.39 12.05 12.51
C PRO A 32 20.92 10.60 12.26
N ARG A 33 21.93 9.75 12.12
CA ARG A 33 21.97 8.34 11.70
C ARG A 33 21.58 7.34 12.80
N LEU A 34 21.13 6.15 12.37
CA LEU A 34 21.29 4.82 13.02
C LEU A 34 20.42 4.46 14.25
N ALA A 35 19.10 4.64 14.20
CA ALA A 35 18.20 4.13 15.26
C ALA A 35 17.04 3.20 14.79
N TRP A 36 16.81 3.03 13.48
CA TRP A 36 15.51 2.54 12.99
C TRP A 36 15.47 1.08 12.52
N LEU A 37 16.59 0.36 12.48
CA LEU A 37 16.63 -1.08 12.12
C LEU A 37 15.78 -1.96 13.07
N HIS A 38 15.41 -1.46 14.24
CA HIS A 38 14.74 -2.20 15.30
C HIS A 38 13.20 -2.26 15.19
N VAL A 39 12.53 -1.50 14.32
CA VAL A 39 11.06 -1.32 14.47
C VAL A 39 10.20 -2.50 14.03
N VAL A 40 10.70 -3.45 13.22
CA VAL A 40 9.90 -4.65 12.84
C VAL A 40 10.48 -5.96 13.38
N CYS A 41 11.76 -6.00 13.76
CA CYS A 41 12.36 -7.18 14.36
C CYS A 41 12.62 -7.06 15.87
N ASP A 42 12.47 -5.87 16.47
CA ASP A 42 12.72 -5.65 17.90
C ASP A 42 11.77 -4.62 18.55
N SER A 43 10.65 -4.29 17.88
CA SER A 43 9.56 -3.58 18.55
C SER A 43 8.76 -4.57 19.39
N LYS A 44 8.10 -4.07 20.43
CA LYS A 44 7.16 -4.80 21.30
C LYS A 44 6.04 -5.56 20.53
N ASP A 45 5.97 -5.41 19.21
CA ASP A 45 4.97 -6.01 18.31
C ASP A 45 5.47 -7.23 17.51
N GLY A 46 6.76 -7.61 17.59
CA GLY A 46 7.35 -8.69 16.78
C GLY A 46 6.69 -10.08 16.93
N ASN A 47 5.87 -10.28 17.96
CA ASN A 47 5.11 -11.52 18.23
C ASN A 47 3.59 -11.32 18.24
N LYS A 48 3.06 -10.13 17.92
CA LYS A 48 1.61 -9.90 17.95
C LYS A 48 0.95 -10.50 16.72
N SER A 49 -0.27 -11.02 16.91
CA SER A 49 -1.07 -11.49 15.79
C SER A 49 -1.47 -10.31 14.90
N PHE A 50 -1.63 -10.58 13.60
CA PHE A 50 -2.08 -9.59 12.62
C PHE A 50 -3.37 -8.87 13.03
N TYR A 51 -4.36 -9.61 13.54
CA TYR A 51 -5.62 -9.04 13.98
C TYR A 51 -5.47 -8.20 15.24
N THR A 52 -4.62 -8.60 16.20
CA THR A 52 -4.33 -7.79 17.40
C THR A 52 -3.75 -6.44 17.00
N VAL A 53 -2.77 -6.41 16.09
CA VAL A 53 -2.18 -5.15 15.60
C VAL A 53 -3.22 -4.29 14.90
N GLN A 54 -4.11 -4.89 14.09
CA GLN A 54 -5.19 -4.15 13.45
C GLN A 54 -6.16 -3.52 14.45
N GLU A 55 -6.61 -4.27 15.47
CA GLU A 55 -7.54 -3.74 16.49
C GLU A 55 -6.91 -2.57 17.27
N GLU A 56 -5.65 -2.69 17.66
CA GLU A 56 -4.93 -1.60 18.35
C GLU A 56 -4.85 -0.33 17.48
N LYS A 57 -4.52 -0.47 16.18
CA LYS A 57 -4.44 0.67 15.26
C LYS A 57 -5.82 1.26 14.93
N ILE A 58 -6.87 0.44 14.88
CA ILE A 58 -8.26 0.90 14.71
C ILE A 58 -8.70 1.72 15.93
N GLU A 59 -8.43 1.22 17.14
CA GLU A 59 -8.74 1.91 18.40
C GLU A 59 -8.07 3.29 18.46
N GLN A 60 -6.77 3.37 18.14
CA GLN A 60 -6.02 4.62 18.01
C GLN A 60 -6.65 5.57 16.99
N ALA A 61 -7.02 5.05 15.81
CA ALA A 61 -7.61 5.84 14.74
C ALA A 61 -9.01 6.39 15.09
N GLU A 62 -9.79 5.67 15.91
CA GLU A 62 -11.11 6.12 16.37
C GLU A 62 -11.04 7.27 17.37
N ARG A 63 -9.92 7.47 18.06
CA ARG A 63 -9.64 8.63 18.92
C ARG A 63 -8.69 9.66 18.29
N SER A 64 -8.54 9.61 16.97
CA SER A 64 -7.70 10.53 16.20
C SER A 64 -8.53 11.48 15.32
N VAL A 65 -7.97 12.67 15.05
CA VAL A 65 -8.52 13.68 14.13
C VAL A 65 -7.49 14.09 13.08
N LEU A 66 -7.99 14.56 11.94
CA LEU A 66 -7.20 15.16 10.88
C LEU A 66 -7.51 16.64 10.79
N ILE A 67 -6.50 17.50 10.93
CA ILE A 67 -6.69 18.96 10.99
C ILE A 67 -5.89 19.61 9.86
N SER A 68 -6.56 20.35 8.98
CA SER A 68 -5.91 21.24 8.01
C SER A 68 -5.36 22.46 8.73
N CYS A 69 -4.09 22.76 8.48
CA CYS A 69 -3.33 23.78 9.19
C CYS A 69 -2.85 24.88 8.21
N PRO A 70 -2.91 26.17 8.59
CA PRO A 70 -2.23 27.23 7.86
C PRO A 70 -0.71 26.98 7.75
N ALA A 71 -0.09 27.39 6.63
CA ALA A 71 1.33 27.13 6.35
C ALA A 71 2.32 27.63 7.43
N LYS A 72 1.93 28.62 8.25
CA LYS A 72 2.74 29.17 9.35
C LYS A 72 2.20 28.79 10.74
N THR A 73 1.61 27.60 10.87
CA THR A 73 1.06 27.13 12.15
C THR A 73 2.19 26.96 13.19
N ASN A 74 2.03 27.58 14.35
CA ASN A 74 2.96 27.40 15.47
C ASN A 74 2.59 26.13 16.24
N GLU A 75 3.45 25.11 16.18
CA GLU A 75 3.21 23.80 16.79
C GLU A 75 2.90 23.89 18.30
N LYS A 76 3.63 24.72 19.06
CA LYS A 76 3.41 24.85 20.51
C LYS A 76 2.05 25.45 20.83
N LYS A 77 1.64 26.50 20.10
CA LYS A 77 0.31 27.12 20.26
C LYS A 77 -0.80 26.16 19.83
N PHE A 78 -0.57 25.42 18.75
CA PHE A 78 -1.49 24.42 18.24
C PHE A 78 -1.75 23.30 19.26
N LEU A 79 -0.69 22.70 19.80
CA LEU A 79 -0.80 21.66 20.82
C LEU A 79 -1.43 22.21 22.10
N SER A 80 -1.01 23.39 22.57
CA SER A 80 -1.58 24.03 23.76
C SER A 80 -3.09 24.31 23.63
N TYR A 81 -3.57 24.63 22.43
CA TYR A 81 -5.01 24.76 22.16
C TYR A 81 -5.72 23.40 22.26
N LEU A 82 -5.20 22.37 21.58
CA LEU A 82 -5.83 21.05 21.54
C LEU A 82 -5.80 20.32 22.88
N SER A 83 -4.75 20.50 23.68
CA SER A 83 -4.63 19.90 25.02
C SER A 83 -5.72 20.35 26.01
N ARG A 84 -6.49 21.40 25.69
CA ARG A 84 -7.66 21.82 26.48
C ARG A 84 -8.83 20.84 26.37
N HIS A 85 -8.85 20.03 25.31
CA HIS A 85 -9.88 19.01 25.07
C HIS A 85 -9.46 17.63 25.60
N GLY A 86 -8.19 17.44 25.95
CA GLY A 86 -7.66 16.25 26.61
C GLY A 86 -6.21 15.96 26.22
N ASP A 87 -5.66 14.92 26.85
CA ASP A 87 -4.27 14.52 26.64
C ASP A 87 -4.02 14.00 25.22
N ILE A 88 -2.85 14.30 24.67
CA ILE A 88 -2.46 13.95 23.31
C ILE A 88 -1.34 12.91 23.38
N ASN A 89 -1.57 11.73 22.80
CA ASN A 89 -0.58 10.66 22.73
C ASN A 89 0.39 10.85 21.56
N LYS A 90 -0.12 11.25 20.40
CA LYS A 90 0.67 11.40 19.18
C LYS A 90 0.20 12.61 18.39
N CYS A 91 1.14 13.39 17.87
CA CYS A 91 0.88 14.45 16.91
C CYS A 91 1.99 14.48 15.87
N PHE A 92 1.64 14.58 14.58
CA PHE A 92 2.61 14.80 13.52
C PHE A 92 2.00 15.61 12.38
N PHE A 93 2.86 16.37 11.71
CA PHE A 93 2.50 17.17 10.55
C PHE A 93 2.97 16.50 9.27
N TYR A 94 2.27 16.73 8.17
CA TYR A 94 2.68 16.28 6.84
C TYR A 94 2.13 17.22 5.77
N GLU A 95 2.78 17.19 4.59
CA GLU A 95 2.34 17.92 3.41
C GLU A 95 1.56 17.01 2.46
N SER A 96 0.46 17.55 1.94
CA SER A 96 -0.36 16.96 0.87
C SER A 96 -0.82 18.10 -0.05
N TYR A 97 -2.12 18.33 -0.22
CA TYR A 97 -2.68 19.53 -0.88
C TYR A 97 -2.64 20.79 0.02
N GLY A 98 -1.73 20.80 1.00
CA GLY A 98 -1.60 21.74 2.09
C GLY A 98 -1.00 21.04 3.32
N THR A 99 -0.72 21.81 4.36
CA THR A 99 -0.20 21.27 5.62
C THR A 99 -1.34 20.66 6.45
N TYR A 100 -1.18 19.42 6.89
CA TYR A 100 -2.13 18.75 7.76
C TYR A 100 -1.45 18.21 9.02
N ALA A 101 -2.21 18.11 10.10
CA ALA A 101 -1.81 17.47 11.34
C ALA A 101 -2.72 16.29 11.66
N VAL A 102 -2.13 15.14 12.01
CA VAL A 102 -2.85 14.05 12.68
C VAL A 102 -2.64 14.21 14.17
N VAL A 103 -3.73 14.16 14.93
CA VAL A 103 -3.69 14.24 16.40
C VAL A 103 -4.45 13.06 16.99
N GLU A 104 -3.74 12.23 17.75
CA GLU A 104 -4.28 11.11 18.52
C GLU A 104 -4.44 11.56 19.98
N PHE A 105 -5.69 11.64 20.44
CA PHE A 105 -6.00 11.90 21.85
C PHE A 105 -5.92 10.61 22.66
N SER A 106 -5.59 10.69 23.95
CA SER A 106 -5.56 9.54 24.85
C SER A 106 -6.92 8.86 25.01
N ASN A 107 -8.03 9.60 24.89
CA ASN A 107 -9.39 9.10 25.08
C ASN A 107 -10.37 9.62 24.00
N LYS A 108 -11.47 8.90 23.77
CA LYS A 108 -12.47 9.27 22.76
C LYS A 108 -13.31 10.48 23.18
N GLU A 109 -13.49 10.71 24.47
CA GLU A 109 -14.27 11.82 25.03
C GLU A 109 -13.68 13.19 24.64
N SER A 110 -12.37 13.25 24.39
CA SER A 110 -11.70 14.44 23.88
C SER A 110 -12.22 14.88 22.52
N LEU A 111 -12.66 13.92 21.69
CA LEU A 111 -13.29 14.22 20.40
C LEU A 111 -14.65 14.88 20.59
N THR A 112 -15.44 14.42 21.56
CA THR A 112 -16.74 15.05 21.89
C THR A 112 -16.53 16.50 22.31
N SER A 113 -15.59 16.75 23.24
CA SER A 113 -15.24 18.11 23.66
C SER A 113 -14.75 18.99 22.51
N LEU A 114 -13.92 18.44 21.62
CA LEU A 114 -13.42 19.16 20.45
C LEU A 114 -14.55 19.49 19.46
N HIS A 115 -15.47 18.56 19.23
CA HIS A 115 -16.62 18.76 18.34
C HIS A 115 -17.63 19.78 18.87
N GLU A 116 -17.87 19.83 20.18
CA GLU A 116 -18.73 20.86 20.81
C GLU A 116 -18.22 22.27 20.55
N GLY A 117 -16.90 22.46 20.51
CA GLY A 117 -16.26 23.74 20.16
C GLY A 117 -16.11 24.02 18.66
N THR A 118 -16.49 23.09 17.78
CA THR A 118 -16.27 23.19 16.34
C THR A 118 -17.55 23.66 15.63
N ALA A 119 -17.45 24.77 14.88
CA ALA A 119 -18.55 25.32 14.09
C ALA A 119 -18.61 24.77 12.66
N ILE A 120 -19.82 24.68 12.10
CA ILE A 120 -20.01 24.46 10.65
C ILE A 120 -19.64 25.78 9.94
N PRO A 121 -18.82 25.75 8.87
CA PRO A 121 -18.45 26.97 8.15
C PRO A 121 -19.67 27.70 7.58
N SER A 122 -19.80 28.98 7.91
CA SER A 122 -20.74 29.91 7.27
C SER A 122 -20.01 30.69 6.17
N ILE A 123 -20.06 30.18 4.94
CA ILE A 123 -19.53 30.88 3.76
C ILE A 123 -20.71 31.55 3.06
N ASN A 124 -20.68 32.88 2.96
CA ASN A 124 -21.67 33.61 2.16
C ASN A 124 -21.56 33.13 0.70
N HIS A 125 -22.67 32.66 0.13
CA HIS A 125 -22.83 32.18 -1.26
C HIS A 125 -22.46 30.73 -1.59
N GLU A 126 -22.13 29.86 -0.62
CA GLU A 126 -21.95 28.42 -0.86
C GLU A 126 -22.79 27.56 0.11
N ALA A 127 -23.58 26.63 -0.42
CA ALA A 127 -24.28 25.65 0.39
C ALA A 127 -23.31 24.50 0.75
N THR A 128 -23.02 24.33 2.05
CA THR A 128 -22.18 23.23 2.54
C THR A 128 -23.05 22.05 2.99
N VAL A 129 -22.58 20.83 2.75
CA VAL A 129 -23.20 19.63 3.34
C VAL A 129 -22.83 19.60 4.82
N PRO A 130 -23.80 19.63 5.76
CA PRO A 130 -23.53 19.73 7.20
C PRO A 130 -23.12 18.38 7.83
N PHE A 131 -22.24 17.62 7.17
CA PHE A 131 -21.68 16.38 7.70
C PHE A 131 -20.57 16.69 8.70
N LYS A 132 -20.84 16.47 9.99
CA LYS A 132 -19.85 16.67 11.07
C LYS A 132 -18.86 15.50 11.07
N SER A 133 -17.67 15.73 10.53
CA SER A 133 -16.59 14.74 10.46
C SER A 133 -15.44 15.09 11.40
N ARG A 134 -14.52 14.13 11.61
CA ARG A 134 -13.23 14.34 12.30
C ARG A 134 -12.14 14.97 11.42
N LEU A 135 -12.50 15.42 10.21
CA LEU A 135 -11.67 16.27 9.37
C LEU A 135 -12.00 17.74 9.64
N LEU A 136 -11.07 18.45 10.24
CA LEU A 136 -11.24 19.82 10.75
C LEU A 136 -10.33 20.81 10.01
N SER A 137 -10.59 22.10 10.16
CA SER A 137 -9.73 23.17 9.64
C SER A 137 -9.43 24.17 10.73
N LEU A 138 -8.15 24.41 10.99
CA LEU A 138 -7.70 25.41 11.93
C LEU A 138 -7.80 26.80 11.29
N ARG A 139 -8.48 27.74 11.97
CA ARG A 139 -8.58 29.15 11.57
C ARG A 139 -8.00 30.04 12.66
N ASN A 140 -7.20 31.03 12.28
CA ASN A 140 -6.71 32.05 13.21
C ASN A 140 -7.79 33.12 13.37
N ALA A 141 -8.25 33.34 14.61
CA ALA A 141 -9.32 34.29 14.94
C ALA A 141 -8.83 35.74 15.17
N GLY A 142 -7.69 36.14 14.62
CA GLY A 142 -7.14 37.49 14.78
C GLY A 142 -6.21 37.91 13.64
N PRO A 143 -5.85 39.21 13.54
CA PRO A 143 -4.87 39.68 12.57
C PRO A 143 -3.59 38.88 12.76
N VAL A 144 -3.09 38.30 11.66
CA VAL A 144 -1.84 37.54 11.66
C VAL A 144 -0.75 38.50 12.08
N ASP A 145 -0.33 38.42 13.34
CA ASP A 145 0.78 39.20 13.85
C ASP A 145 2.00 38.77 13.03
N MET A 146 2.41 39.61 12.08
CA MET A 146 3.54 39.37 11.16
C MET A 146 4.88 39.51 11.91
N SER A 147 4.92 39.13 13.19
CA SER A 147 6.13 39.11 13.98
C SER A 147 7.03 37.95 13.53
N ASN A 148 8.16 38.38 12.97
CA ASN A 148 9.26 37.63 12.38
C ASN A 148 9.63 36.31 13.08
N GLY A 149 9.90 35.27 12.27
CA GLY A 149 10.82 34.18 12.62
C GLY A 149 10.22 32.82 13.00
N GLN A 150 8.92 32.58 12.81
CA GLN A 150 8.34 31.27 13.18
C GLN A 150 8.55 30.24 12.06
N SER A 151 9.31 29.18 12.36
CA SER A 151 9.52 28.04 11.48
C SER A 151 8.26 27.16 11.40
N ALA A 152 7.89 26.74 10.20
CA ALA A 152 6.86 25.72 9.99
C ALA A 152 7.21 24.42 10.73
N PRO A 153 6.21 23.63 11.17
CA PRO A 153 6.48 22.37 11.85
C PRO A 153 7.17 21.38 10.90
N PRO A 154 8.06 20.51 11.41
CA PRO A 154 8.71 19.50 10.60
C PRO A 154 7.67 18.51 10.05
N CYS A 155 7.59 18.41 8.72
CA CYS A 155 6.62 17.55 8.05
C CYS A 155 7.20 16.17 7.74
N GLN A 156 6.39 15.16 8.04
CA GLN A 156 6.73 13.75 7.86
C GLN A 156 6.44 13.33 6.42
N PRO A 157 7.39 12.67 5.73
CA PRO A 157 7.21 12.29 4.33
C PRO A 157 6.14 11.21 4.18
N GLN A 158 5.23 11.38 3.21
CA GLN A 158 4.17 10.41 2.90
C GLN A 158 4.37 9.69 1.55
N THR A 159 5.39 10.09 0.79
CA THR A 159 5.75 9.55 -0.53
C THR A 159 7.21 9.12 -0.57
N THR A 160 7.57 8.21 -1.46
CA THR A 160 8.98 7.79 -1.65
C THR A 160 9.79 8.86 -2.36
N ILE A 161 11.11 8.92 -2.07
CA ILE A 161 12.06 9.68 -2.89
C ILE A 161 12.13 9.14 -4.33
N HIS A 162 12.51 10.02 -5.26
CA HIS A 162 12.65 9.65 -6.66
C HIS A 162 13.77 8.62 -6.87
N ILE A 163 13.63 7.75 -7.87
CA ILE A 163 14.56 6.63 -8.10
C ILE A 163 16.02 7.07 -8.30
N ASN A 164 16.25 8.24 -8.90
CA ASN A 164 17.60 8.77 -9.09
C ASN A 164 18.27 9.14 -7.76
N GLU A 165 17.51 9.73 -6.82
CA GLU A 165 18.01 10.06 -5.48
C GLU A 165 18.26 8.78 -4.68
N LEU A 166 17.37 7.79 -4.81
CA LEU A 166 17.58 6.45 -4.25
C LEU A 166 18.90 5.86 -4.77
N ILE A 167 19.12 5.83 -6.09
CA ILE A 167 20.35 5.27 -6.69
C ILE A 167 21.60 5.97 -6.13
N GLN A 168 21.57 7.30 -5.98
CA GLN A 168 22.69 8.05 -5.38
C GLN A 168 22.92 7.67 -3.91
N ARG A 169 21.85 7.46 -3.14
CA ARG A 169 21.94 7.01 -1.75
C ARG A 169 22.54 5.61 -1.67
N LEU A 170 22.03 4.67 -2.46
CA LEU A 170 22.52 3.28 -2.50
C LEU A 170 24.00 3.22 -2.92
N SER A 171 24.42 4.10 -3.84
CA SER A 171 25.83 4.17 -4.30
C SER A 171 26.81 4.64 -3.22
N LYS A 172 26.33 5.12 -2.06
CA LYS A 172 27.14 5.54 -0.90
C LYS A 172 27.28 4.47 0.18
N GLU A 173 26.50 3.39 0.11
CA GLU A 173 26.59 2.28 1.07
C GLU A 173 27.88 1.48 0.86
N ALA A 174 28.25 0.60 1.82
CA ALA A 174 29.51 -0.16 1.76
C ALA A 174 29.36 -1.59 1.21
N SER A 175 28.15 -2.15 1.18
CA SER A 175 27.87 -3.52 0.69
C SER A 175 26.50 -3.60 0.01
N ILE A 176 26.26 -4.65 -0.78
CA ILE A 176 24.94 -4.92 -1.38
C ILE A 176 23.88 -5.18 -0.29
N ASP A 177 24.23 -5.88 0.79
CA ASP A 177 23.36 -6.04 1.97
C ASP A 177 22.91 -4.71 2.57
N GLN A 178 23.82 -3.74 2.67
CA GLN A 178 23.49 -2.39 3.15
C GLN A 178 22.64 -1.62 2.13
N GLN A 179 22.91 -1.75 0.83
CA GLN A 179 22.06 -1.17 -0.22
C GLN A 179 20.62 -1.70 -0.15
N ILE A 180 20.46 -3.01 -0.04
CA ILE A 180 19.15 -3.67 0.07
C ILE A 180 18.41 -3.20 1.33
N SER A 181 19.13 -3.11 2.46
CA SER A 181 18.56 -2.60 3.72
C SER A 181 18.15 -1.13 3.61
N SER A 182 19.02 -0.28 3.06
CA SER A 182 18.81 1.15 2.87
C SER A 182 17.64 1.43 1.91
N LEU A 183 17.50 0.64 0.85
CA LEU A 183 16.33 0.69 -0.04
C LEU A 183 15.04 0.41 0.73
N THR A 184 15.04 -0.67 1.51
CA THR A 184 13.86 -1.12 2.27
C THR A 184 13.45 -0.06 3.28
N GLU A 185 14.39 0.48 4.05
CA GLU A 185 14.16 1.54 5.04
C GLU A 185 13.65 2.83 4.41
N THR A 186 14.17 3.19 3.23
CA THR A 186 13.78 4.41 2.53
C THR A 186 12.38 4.31 1.93
N TYR A 187 11.96 3.11 1.50
CA TYR A 187 10.70 2.95 0.78
C TYR A 187 9.55 2.43 1.65
N GLN A 188 9.81 1.73 2.75
CA GLN A 188 8.76 1.17 3.61
C GLN A 188 7.85 2.24 4.21
N LEU A 189 6.63 1.83 4.59
CA LEU A 189 5.72 2.70 5.35
C LEU A 189 6.35 3.10 6.69
N THR A 190 6.16 4.37 7.07
CA THR A 190 6.49 4.88 8.40
C THR A 190 5.32 4.68 9.36
N GLU A 191 5.56 4.75 10.67
CA GLU A 191 4.49 4.68 11.68
C GLU A 191 3.45 5.79 11.47
N GLU A 192 3.87 6.99 11.09
CA GLU A 192 3.02 8.13 10.78
C GLU A 192 2.12 7.83 9.56
N ASN A 193 2.69 7.26 8.51
CA ASN A 193 1.92 6.88 7.32
C ASN A 193 0.92 5.77 7.64
N VAL A 194 1.29 4.78 8.46
CA VAL A 194 0.38 3.74 8.94
C VAL A 194 -0.75 4.33 9.77
N CYS A 195 -0.45 5.20 10.76
CA CYS A 195 -1.47 5.92 11.54
C CYS A 195 -2.45 6.67 10.63
N LEU A 196 -1.93 7.39 9.63
CA LEU A 196 -2.76 8.13 8.68
C LEU A 196 -3.66 7.19 7.84
N ARG A 197 -3.16 6.03 7.41
CA ARG A 197 -3.97 5.03 6.67
C ARG A 197 -5.14 4.51 7.50
N PHE A 198 -4.90 4.16 8.77
CA PHE A 198 -5.96 3.72 9.68
C PHE A 198 -6.94 4.84 9.99
N LEU A 199 -6.47 6.08 10.18
CA LEU A 199 -7.35 7.25 10.35
C LEU A 199 -8.25 7.47 9.13
N VAL A 200 -7.74 7.38 7.91
CA VAL A 200 -8.58 7.50 6.70
C VAL A 200 -9.64 6.39 6.66
N CYS A 201 -9.30 5.14 6.98
CA CYS A 201 -10.30 4.07 7.09
C CYS A 201 -11.37 4.40 8.14
N SER A 202 -10.96 4.95 9.28
CA SER A 202 -11.86 5.38 10.36
C SER A 202 -12.79 6.53 9.93
N LEU A 203 -12.28 7.53 9.19
CA LEU A 203 -13.08 8.62 8.64
C LEU A 203 -14.14 8.11 7.65
N LEU A 204 -13.77 7.14 6.80
CA LEU A 204 -14.71 6.51 5.87
C LEU A 204 -15.75 5.65 6.62
N LYS A 205 -15.37 5.03 7.74
CA LYS A 205 -16.29 4.31 8.62
C LYS A 205 -17.37 5.25 9.15
N ASP A 206 -17.05 6.49 9.54
CA ASP A 206 -18.04 7.45 10.03
C ASP A 206 -19.17 7.71 9.01
N ILE A 207 -18.83 7.73 7.71
CA ILE A 207 -19.81 7.87 6.62
C ILE A 207 -20.65 6.60 6.50
N ALA A 208 -20.02 5.42 6.48
CA ALA A 208 -20.72 4.15 6.31
C ALA A 208 -21.61 3.80 7.52
N ALA A 209 -21.20 4.18 8.72
CA ALA A 209 -21.91 3.92 9.97
C ALA A 209 -23.28 4.61 10.05
N ALA A 210 -23.53 5.65 9.24
CA ALA A 210 -24.84 6.28 9.12
C ALA A 210 -25.93 5.33 8.60
N TYR A 211 -25.55 4.36 7.76
CA TYR A 211 -26.46 3.34 7.23
C TYR A 211 -26.25 1.97 7.85
N PHE A 212 -25.02 1.66 8.22
CA PHE A 212 -24.59 0.37 8.74
C PHE A 212 -23.93 0.57 10.10
N PRO A 213 -24.73 0.80 11.16
CA PRO A 213 -24.21 0.91 12.52
C PRO A 213 -23.37 -0.32 12.82
N GLU A 214 -22.22 -0.15 13.49
CA GLU A 214 -21.28 -1.24 13.82
C GLU A 214 -20.46 -1.80 12.65
N CYS A 215 -20.52 -1.22 11.44
CA CYS A 215 -19.57 -1.58 10.40
C CYS A 215 -18.14 -1.20 10.81
N THR A 216 -17.17 -1.92 10.25
CA THR A 216 -15.76 -1.53 10.35
C THR A 216 -15.17 -1.40 8.96
N ILE A 217 -14.24 -0.47 8.77
CA ILE A 217 -13.47 -0.36 7.54
C ILE A 217 -12.01 -0.60 7.92
N ARG A 218 -11.44 -1.65 7.34
CA ARG A 218 -10.09 -2.14 7.68
C ARG A 218 -9.16 -1.99 6.50
N PRO A 219 -7.91 -1.53 6.68
CA PRO A 219 -6.93 -1.61 5.62
C PRO A 219 -6.52 -3.05 5.36
N PHE A 220 -6.26 -3.37 4.09
CA PHE A 220 -5.67 -4.64 3.66
C PHE A 220 -4.56 -4.40 2.63
N GLY A 221 -3.98 -5.47 2.09
CA GLY A 221 -2.98 -5.37 1.04
C GLY A 221 -1.69 -4.72 1.56
N SER A 222 -1.08 -3.85 0.74
CA SER A 222 0.22 -3.25 1.09
C SER A 222 0.20 -2.41 2.35
N SER A 223 -0.95 -1.90 2.78
CA SER A 223 -1.05 -1.09 3.99
C SER A 223 -0.70 -1.87 5.26
N VAL A 224 -0.87 -3.19 5.27
CA VAL A 224 -0.76 -4.03 6.48
C VAL A 224 0.01 -5.34 6.29
N ASN A 225 0.38 -5.70 5.05
CA ASN A 225 1.06 -6.97 4.77
C ASN A 225 2.58 -6.98 4.99
N GLY A 226 3.16 -5.89 5.51
CA GLY A 226 4.60 -5.74 5.73
C GLY A 226 5.44 -5.37 4.49
N PHE A 227 4.83 -5.36 3.30
CA PHE A 227 5.48 -5.04 2.02
C PHE A 227 4.98 -3.73 1.39
N GLY A 228 4.33 -2.86 2.17
CA GLY A 228 3.89 -1.55 1.70
C GLY A 228 5.04 -0.58 1.50
N LYS A 229 4.98 0.19 0.41
CA LYS A 229 5.89 1.32 0.19
C LYS A 229 5.12 2.64 0.33
N LEU A 230 5.80 3.71 0.73
CA LEU A 230 5.21 5.06 0.72
C LEU A 230 4.62 5.37 -0.68
N GLY A 231 3.50 6.09 -0.70
CA GLY A 231 2.73 6.33 -1.93
C GLY A 231 1.94 5.14 -2.50
N CYS A 232 1.94 3.96 -1.86
CA CYS A 232 1.05 2.88 -2.32
C CYS A 232 -0.42 3.18 -1.98
N ASP A 233 -1.32 2.66 -2.81
CA ASP A 233 -2.78 2.72 -2.62
C ASP A 233 -3.21 2.27 -1.21
N LEU A 234 -4.35 2.77 -0.76
CA LEU A 234 -5.03 2.36 0.46
C LEU A 234 -6.22 1.48 0.10
N ASP A 235 -5.97 0.17 0.09
CA ASP A 235 -7.02 -0.83 -0.08
C ASP A 235 -7.80 -1.02 1.23
N MET A 236 -9.12 -0.88 1.15
CA MET A 236 -10.03 -0.90 2.29
C MET A 236 -11.09 -2.00 2.15
N PHE A 237 -11.36 -2.69 3.24
CA PHE A 237 -12.40 -3.69 3.36
C PHE A 237 -13.49 -3.19 4.31
N LEU A 238 -14.69 -2.95 3.77
CA LEU A 238 -15.91 -2.73 4.55
C LEU A 238 -16.40 -4.07 5.07
N ASP A 239 -16.22 -4.25 6.37
CA ASP A 239 -16.66 -5.42 7.11
C ASP A 239 -18.04 -5.15 7.75
N LEU A 240 -18.97 -6.05 7.46
CA LEU A 240 -20.34 -6.02 7.93
C LEU A 240 -20.64 -7.24 8.83
N ASP A 241 -19.63 -8.00 9.24
CA ASP A 241 -19.83 -9.20 10.06
C ASP A 241 -20.36 -8.90 11.46
N GLY A 242 -19.94 -7.78 12.05
CA GLY A 242 -20.51 -7.29 13.32
C GLY A 242 -22.03 -7.12 13.23
N ILE A 243 -22.51 -6.64 12.08
CA ILE A 243 -23.93 -6.37 11.79
C ILE A 243 -24.69 -7.64 11.42
N SER A 244 -24.03 -8.56 10.71
CA SER A 244 -24.67 -9.74 10.13
C SER A 244 -25.17 -10.74 11.17
N GLY A 245 -24.86 -10.54 12.46
CA GLY A 245 -25.33 -11.39 13.55
C GLY A 245 -24.86 -12.84 13.45
N ARG A 246 -23.91 -13.16 12.56
CA ARG A 246 -23.38 -14.53 12.35
C ARG A 246 -22.75 -15.10 13.63
N ASN A 247 -22.39 -14.22 14.57
CA ASN A 247 -21.81 -14.56 15.87
C ASN A 247 -22.83 -14.55 17.03
N LEU A 248 -24.10 -14.22 16.80
CA LEU A 248 -25.13 -14.25 17.85
C LEU A 248 -25.51 -15.69 18.19
N LYS A 249 -25.46 -16.04 19.47
CA LYS A 249 -25.93 -17.34 19.97
C LYS A 249 -27.43 -17.43 19.72
N ARG A 250 -27.87 -18.43 18.94
CA ARG A 250 -29.30 -18.69 18.75
C ARG A 250 -29.98 -18.92 20.11
N PRO A 251 -31.15 -18.32 20.37
CA PRO A 251 -31.86 -18.56 21.62
C PRO A 251 -32.21 -20.05 21.73
N LYS A 252 -32.01 -20.62 22.93
CA LYS A 252 -32.18 -22.06 23.19
C LYS A 252 -33.66 -22.50 23.28
N ALA A 253 -34.59 -21.57 23.48
CA ALA A 253 -36.04 -21.75 23.38
C ALA A 253 -36.72 -20.37 23.36
N GLY A 254 -37.94 -20.29 22.80
CA GLY A 254 -38.81 -19.10 22.88
C GLY A 254 -38.94 -18.30 21.57
N LEU A 255 -39.43 -17.06 21.71
CA LEU A 255 -39.58 -16.10 20.61
C LEU A 255 -38.24 -15.42 20.30
N SER A 256 -37.93 -15.21 19.02
CA SER A 256 -36.79 -14.41 18.58
C SER A 256 -37.26 -13.29 17.65
N LEU A 257 -36.74 -12.08 17.86
CA LEU A 257 -36.96 -10.96 16.96
C LEU A 257 -35.80 -10.86 15.97
N GLU A 258 -36.12 -10.65 14.70
CA GLU A 258 -35.15 -10.37 13.64
C GLU A 258 -35.53 -9.07 12.92
N TYR A 259 -34.53 -8.36 12.41
CA TYR A 259 -34.77 -7.20 11.58
C TYR A 259 -35.39 -7.64 10.25
N GLN A 260 -36.45 -6.96 9.83
CA GLN A 260 -36.98 -7.12 8.47
C GLN A 260 -35.99 -6.49 7.48
N THR A 261 -35.28 -7.32 6.73
CA THR A 261 -34.26 -6.89 5.77
C THR A 261 -34.68 -7.17 4.33
N LYS A 262 -34.24 -6.33 3.40
CA LYS A 262 -34.47 -6.54 1.96
C LYS A 262 -33.63 -7.71 1.47
N ARG A 263 -34.27 -8.72 0.88
CA ARG A 263 -33.56 -9.85 0.27
C ARG A 263 -32.91 -9.44 -1.04
N SER A 264 -31.65 -9.84 -1.21
CA SER A 264 -30.89 -9.68 -2.46
C SER A 264 -30.86 -11.00 -3.22
N ALA A 265 -30.72 -10.94 -4.54
CA ALA A 265 -30.63 -12.12 -5.40
C ALA A 265 -29.36 -12.96 -5.14
N SER A 266 -28.29 -12.33 -4.65
CA SER A 266 -27.04 -12.98 -4.25
C SER A 266 -26.25 -12.10 -3.29
N GLU A 267 -25.27 -12.68 -2.59
CA GLU A 267 -24.32 -11.93 -1.77
C GLU A 267 -23.60 -10.86 -2.60
N ARG A 268 -23.18 -11.21 -3.83
CA ARG A 268 -22.59 -10.27 -4.78
C ARG A 268 -23.51 -9.09 -5.11
N ALA A 269 -24.79 -9.33 -5.40
CA ALA A 269 -25.75 -8.27 -5.70
C ALA A 269 -25.99 -7.37 -4.46
N GLY A 270 -25.96 -7.96 -3.26
CA GLY A 270 -25.98 -7.23 -1.99
C GLY A 270 -24.76 -6.30 -1.86
N THR A 271 -23.56 -6.84 -2.00
CA THR A 271 -22.29 -6.10 -2.03
C THR A 271 -22.32 -4.94 -3.03
N GLN A 272 -22.76 -5.19 -4.27
CA GLN A 272 -22.83 -4.16 -5.31
C GLN A 272 -23.78 -3.02 -4.92
N SER A 273 -24.92 -3.35 -4.32
CA SER A 273 -25.90 -2.37 -3.85
C SER A 273 -25.34 -1.52 -2.72
N ILE A 274 -24.70 -2.18 -1.73
CA ILE A 274 -24.05 -1.51 -0.59
C ILE A 274 -22.95 -0.56 -1.07
N LEU A 275 -22.02 -1.05 -1.88
CA LEU A 275 -20.93 -0.24 -2.43
C LEU A 275 -21.45 0.89 -3.34
N SER A 276 -22.56 0.68 -4.05
CA SER A 276 -23.18 1.76 -4.83
C SER A 276 -23.65 2.90 -3.94
N VAL A 277 -24.32 2.59 -2.83
CA VAL A 277 -24.82 3.60 -1.87
C VAL A 277 -23.66 4.27 -1.15
N ILE A 278 -22.73 3.49 -0.59
CA ILE A 278 -21.56 4.04 0.10
C ILE A 278 -20.72 4.89 -0.84
N GLY A 279 -20.51 4.45 -2.08
CA GLY A 279 -19.79 5.24 -3.08
C GLY A 279 -20.48 6.55 -3.41
N GLU A 280 -21.81 6.58 -3.46
CA GLU A 280 -22.57 7.82 -3.62
C GLU A 280 -22.39 8.74 -2.40
N CYS A 281 -22.45 8.21 -1.18
CA CYS A 281 -22.23 9.01 0.03
C CYS A 281 -20.81 9.57 0.12
N VAL A 282 -19.80 8.81 -0.28
CA VAL A 282 -18.41 9.29 -0.35
C VAL A 282 -18.27 10.40 -1.38
N ASP A 283 -18.93 10.30 -2.53
CA ASP A 283 -18.88 11.31 -3.59
C ASP A 283 -19.60 12.60 -3.21
N GLN A 284 -20.77 12.49 -2.58
CA GLN A 284 -21.63 13.64 -2.29
C GLN A 284 -21.32 14.28 -0.93
N PHE A 285 -20.88 13.50 0.06
CA PHE A 285 -20.76 13.94 1.46
C PHE A 285 -19.36 13.75 2.05
N GLY A 286 -18.48 12.98 1.42
CA GLY A 286 -17.13 12.70 1.92
C GLY A 286 -16.20 13.91 1.76
N PRO A 287 -15.82 14.61 2.84
CA PRO A 287 -15.02 15.81 2.70
C PRO A 287 -13.62 15.47 2.17
N GLY A 288 -13.22 16.13 1.09
CA GLY A 288 -11.94 15.88 0.42
C GLY A 288 -11.85 14.57 -0.36
N CYS A 289 -12.94 13.81 -0.49
CA CYS A 289 -13.02 12.66 -1.38
C CYS A 289 -13.35 13.14 -2.80
N VAL A 290 -12.53 12.80 -3.78
CA VAL A 290 -12.70 13.26 -5.17
C VAL A 290 -12.50 12.14 -6.17
N GLY A 291 -13.09 12.30 -7.36
CA GLY A 291 -12.90 11.37 -8.47
C GLY A 291 -13.46 9.98 -8.20
N VAL A 292 -14.63 9.90 -7.56
CA VAL A 292 -15.24 8.63 -7.16
C VAL A 292 -15.68 7.81 -8.38
N GLN A 293 -15.28 6.54 -8.42
CA GLN A 293 -15.57 5.59 -9.50
C GLN A 293 -16.15 4.30 -8.91
N LYS A 294 -17.41 4.02 -9.23
CA LYS A 294 -18.13 2.80 -8.82
C LYS A 294 -17.85 1.66 -9.82
N ILE A 295 -16.84 0.83 -9.56
CA ILE A 295 -16.44 -0.29 -10.43
C ILE A 295 -17.12 -1.59 -9.95
N LEU A 296 -18.45 -1.60 -10.02
CA LEU A 296 -19.26 -2.65 -9.39
C LEU A 296 -19.29 -3.97 -10.18
N GLN A 297 -18.98 -3.94 -11.48
CA GLN A 297 -19.01 -5.13 -12.36
C GLN A 297 -17.70 -5.91 -12.38
N ALA A 298 -16.67 -5.43 -11.68
CA ALA A 298 -15.41 -6.14 -11.45
C ALA A 298 -15.63 -7.49 -10.76
N ARG A 299 -14.67 -8.43 -10.91
CA ARG A 299 -14.71 -9.72 -10.17
C ARG A 299 -14.90 -9.48 -8.68
N CYS A 300 -14.14 -8.54 -8.13
CA CYS A 300 -14.33 -7.99 -6.80
C CYS A 300 -14.88 -6.56 -6.93
N PRO A 301 -16.18 -6.32 -6.68
CA PRO A 301 -16.77 -4.99 -6.77
C PRO A 301 -16.06 -4.01 -5.84
N LEU A 302 -15.82 -2.79 -6.30
CA LEU A 302 -15.11 -1.76 -5.53
C LEU A 302 -15.58 -0.34 -5.87
N VAL A 303 -15.28 0.59 -4.96
CA VAL A 303 -15.36 2.04 -5.16
C VAL A 303 -13.96 2.62 -5.05
N ARG A 304 -13.51 3.30 -6.11
CA ARG A 304 -12.20 3.94 -6.18
C ARG A 304 -12.32 5.45 -6.06
N PHE A 305 -11.48 6.11 -5.27
CA PHE A 305 -11.49 7.56 -5.10
C PHE A 305 -10.15 8.07 -4.58
N ALA A 306 -9.88 9.36 -4.66
CA ALA A 306 -8.72 9.98 -4.02
C ALA A 306 -9.18 10.74 -2.76
N HIS A 307 -8.51 10.52 -1.63
CA HIS A 307 -8.72 11.30 -0.41
C HIS A 307 -7.66 12.40 -0.33
N GLN A 308 -8.04 13.61 -0.78
CA GLN A 308 -7.15 14.76 -0.92
C GLN A 308 -6.42 15.14 0.38
N PRO A 309 -7.06 15.18 1.57
CA PRO A 309 -6.37 15.55 2.80
C PRO A 309 -5.16 14.65 3.09
N SER A 310 -5.29 13.34 2.89
CA SER A 310 -4.19 12.40 3.11
C SER A 310 -3.29 12.18 1.89
N GLY A 311 -3.72 12.60 0.70
CA GLY A 311 -3.03 12.33 -0.57
C GLY A 311 -3.13 10.88 -1.05
N PHE A 312 -4.02 10.06 -0.47
CA PHE A 312 -4.10 8.63 -0.80
C PHE A 312 -5.06 8.36 -1.96
N GLN A 313 -4.64 7.43 -2.83
CA GLN A 313 -5.56 6.73 -3.72
C GLN A 313 -6.20 5.57 -2.95
N CYS A 314 -7.53 5.56 -2.89
CA CYS A 314 -8.31 4.68 -2.04
C CYS A 314 -9.17 3.72 -2.89
N ASP A 315 -9.23 2.46 -2.46
CA ASP A 315 -9.99 1.40 -3.09
C ASP A 315 -10.83 0.66 -2.03
N LEU A 316 -12.14 0.92 -1.98
CA LEU A 316 -13.06 0.33 -1.00
C LEU A 316 -13.84 -0.85 -1.59
N THR A 317 -13.78 -2.01 -0.94
CA THR A 317 -14.57 -3.20 -1.29
C THR A 317 -15.37 -3.72 -0.09
N ALA A 318 -16.40 -4.52 -0.33
CA ALA A 318 -17.20 -5.20 0.69
C ALA A 318 -17.35 -6.66 0.26
N ASN A 319 -16.87 -7.61 1.06
CA ASN A 319 -16.75 -9.06 0.77
C ASN A 319 -15.50 -9.53 -0.02
N ASN A 320 -14.30 -9.27 0.52
CA ASN A 320 -13.04 -9.86 0.03
C ASN A 320 -12.20 -10.45 1.18
N ARG A 321 -12.76 -11.43 1.89
CA ARG A 321 -12.10 -12.04 3.07
C ARG A 321 -10.83 -12.81 2.70
N VAL A 322 -10.76 -13.36 1.48
CA VAL A 322 -9.56 -14.04 0.98
C VAL A 322 -8.38 -13.06 0.87
N ALA A 323 -8.62 -11.79 0.48
CA ALA A 323 -7.57 -10.78 0.45
C ALA A 323 -7.09 -10.39 1.86
N MET A 324 -7.97 -10.38 2.86
CA MET A 324 -7.58 -10.21 4.27
C MET A 324 -6.65 -11.35 4.71
N LYS A 325 -7.05 -12.62 4.51
CA LYS A 325 -6.19 -13.77 4.84
C LYS A 325 -4.88 -13.78 4.04
N SER A 326 -4.89 -13.31 2.79
CA SER A 326 -3.67 -13.12 2.00
C SER A 326 -2.76 -12.06 2.59
N SER A 327 -3.32 -10.97 3.12
CA SER A 327 -2.55 -9.91 3.76
C SER A 327 -1.94 -10.40 5.08
N GLU A 328 -2.69 -11.18 5.86
CA GLU A 328 -2.22 -11.83 7.08
C GLU A 328 -1.10 -12.84 6.82
N LEU A 329 -1.22 -13.68 5.78
CA LEU A 329 -0.17 -14.63 5.41
C LEU A 329 1.13 -13.90 5.03
N LEU A 330 1.01 -12.82 4.26
CA LEU A 330 2.15 -12.00 3.86
C LEU A 330 2.76 -11.24 5.06
N TYR A 331 1.94 -10.74 5.98
CA TYR A 331 2.39 -10.17 7.25
C TYR A 331 3.21 -11.18 8.06
N LEU A 332 2.69 -12.41 8.19
CA LEU A 332 3.39 -13.50 8.88
C LEU A 332 4.75 -13.79 8.23
N TYR A 333 4.80 -13.99 6.90
CA TYR A 333 6.07 -14.23 6.22
C TYR A 333 7.05 -13.06 6.33
N GLY A 334 6.55 -11.81 6.29
CA GLY A 334 7.39 -10.63 6.48
C GLY A 334 7.93 -10.46 7.90
N GLY A 335 7.23 -11.02 8.91
CA GLY A 335 7.64 -11.01 10.30
C GLY A 335 8.57 -12.16 10.71
N LEU A 336 8.59 -13.26 9.95
CA LEU A 336 9.43 -14.43 10.26
C LEU A 336 10.93 -14.19 10.04
N ASP A 337 11.30 -13.46 9.00
CA ASP A 337 12.71 -13.16 8.70
C ASP A 337 12.83 -11.82 7.96
N ARG A 338 13.70 -10.93 8.47
CA ARG A 338 13.92 -9.59 7.90
C ARG A 338 14.30 -9.64 6.41
N ARG A 339 15.03 -10.67 5.99
CA ARG A 339 15.50 -10.84 4.61
C ARG A 339 14.34 -10.98 3.62
N VAL A 340 13.18 -11.46 4.07
CA VAL A 340 11.97 -11.58 3.25
C VAL A 340 11.53 -10.20 2.78
N ARG A 341 11.38 -9.24 3.69
CA ARG A 341 10.99 -7.86 3.36
C ARG A 341 12.04 -7.23 2.46
N CYS A 342 13.31 -7.31 2.85
CA CYS A 342 14.43 -6.77 2.09
C CYS A 342 14.47 -7.26 0.62
N LEU A 343 14.29 -8.57 0.42
CA LEU A 343 14.30 -9.17 -0.91
C LEU A 343 13.07 -8.78 -1.73
N VAL A 344 11.87 -8.79 -1.12
CA VAL A 344 10.63 -8.37 -1.79
C VAL A 344 10.71 -6.91 -2.26
N PHE A 345 11.19 -5.99 -1.42
CA PHE A 345 11.36 -4.59 -1.79
C PHE A 345 12.36 -4.42 -2.94
N SER A 346 13.50 -5.11 -2.87
CA SER A 346 14.54 -5.05 -3.90
C SER A 346 14.04 -5.56 -5.25
N VAL A 347 13.42 -6.74 -5.28
CA VAL A 347 12.87 -7.34 -6.50
C VAL A 347 11.74 -6.50 -7.07
N ARG A 348 10.86 -5.93 -6.25
CA ARG A 348 9.79 -5.04 -6.73
C ARG A 348 10.33 -3.74 -7.30
N CYS A 349 11.36 -3.16 -6.68
CA CYS A 349 12.00 -1.94 -7.17
C CYS A 349 12.70 -2.19 -8.52
N TRP A 350 13.49 -3.27 -8.61
CA TRP A 350 14.11 -3.74 -9.85
C TRP A 350 13.07 -3.99 -10.95
N ALA A 351 12.00 -4.73 -10.64
CA ALA A 351 10.96 -5.04 -11.61
C ALA A 351 10.22 -3.78 -12.09
N ARG A 352 10.09 -2.76 -11.24
CA ARG A 352 9.52 -1.47 -11.62
C ARG A 352 10.48 -0.67 -12.51
N ALA A 353 11.77 -0.60 -12.16
CA ALA A 353 12.80 0.08 -12.95
C ALA A 353 12.90 -0.48 -14.38
N HIS A 354 12.77 -1.81 -14.51
CA HIS A 354 12.82 -2.49 -15.80
C HIS A 354 11.45 -2.68 -16.48
N SER A 355 10.39 -2.06 -15.97
CA SER A 355 9.03 -2.16 -16.54
C SER A 355 8.53 -3.60 -16.71
N ILE A 356 8.83 -4.48 -15.76
CA ILE A 356 8.18 -5.78 -15.60
C ILE A 356 6.82 -5.63 -14.91
N THR A 357 6.72 -4.63 -14.03
CA THR A 357 5.47 -4.22 -13.37
C THR A 357 4.96 -2.89 -13.92
N SER A 358 3.65 -2.69 -13.86
CA SER A 358 3.01 -1.46 -14.28
C SER A 358 1.87 -1.06 -13.35
N SER A 359 1.67 0.24 -13.20
CA SER A 359 0.48 0.86 -12.58
C SER A 359 -0.74 0.80 -13.48
N ILE A 360 -0.50 0.89 -14.78
CA ILE A 360 -1.54 0.73 -15.78
C ILE A 360 -1.59 -0.72 -16.18
N PRO A 361 -2.77 -1.31 -16.33
CA PRO A 361 -2.76 -2.73 -16.20
C PRO A 361 -2.97 -3.44 -17.52
N GLY A 362 -2.50 -4.68 -17.57
CA GLY A 362 -2.30 -5.41 -18.80
C GLY A 362 -1.54 -6.69 -18.52
N ALA A 363 -0.66 -7.08 -19.43
CA ALA A 363 0.04 -8.35 -19.38
C ALA A 363 1.26 -8.40 -18.43
N TRP A 364 1.45 -7.36 -17.62
CA TRP A 364 2.57 -7.20 -16.69
C TRP A 364 2.47 -8.19 -15.52
N ILE A 365 3.62 -8.57 -14.97
CA ILE A 365 3.64 -9.35 -13.72
C ILE A 365 3.19 -8.42 -12.59
N SER A 366 2.30 -8.90 -11.72
CA SER A 366 1.82 -8.10 -10.59
C SER A 366 2.81 -8.10 -9.43
N ASN A 367 2.75 -7.06 -8.60
CA ASN A 367 3.52 -7.01 -7.34
C ASN A 367 3.19 -8.21 -6.44
N PHE A 368 1.92 -8.65 -6.41
CA PHE A 368 1.52 -9.85 -5.67
C PHE A 368 2.18 -11.10 -6.26
N SER A 369 2.15 -11.30 -7.59
CA SER A 369 2.81 -12.43 -8.25
C SER A 369 4.31 -12.44 -7.98
N LEU A 370 4.99 -11.30 -8.10
CA LEU A 370 6.42 -11.18 -7.78
C LEU A 370 6.70 -11.50 -6.31
N THR A 371 5.86 -11.04 -5.40
CA THR A 371 6.01 -11.35 -3.97
C THR A 371 5.90 -12.86 -3.75
N VAL A 372 4.90 -13.53 -4.33
CA VAL A 372 4.75 -14.99 -4.23
C VAL A 372 5.95 -15.72 -4.85
N MET A 373 6.51 -15.21 -5.95
CA MET A 373 7.75 -15.75 -6.54
C MET A 373 8.94 -15.65 -5.58
N VAL A 374 9.10 -14.52 -4.88
CA VAL A 374 10.13 -14.37 -3.84
C VAL A 374 9.90 -15.34 -2.68
N LEU A 375 8.67 -15.45 -2.18
CA LEU A 375 8.34 -16.39 -1.09
C LEU A 375 8.64 -17.84 -1.48
N PHE A 376 8.25 -18.24 -2.69
CA PHE A 376 8.54 -19.58 -3.20
C PHE A 376 10.04 -19.85 -3.29
N PHE A 377 10.83 -18.87 -3.78
CA PHE A 377 12.28 -18.98 -3.80
C PHE A 377 12.86 -19.19 -2.38
N LEU A 378 12.38 -18.43 -1.40
CA LEU A 378 12.83 -18.54 -0.01
C LEU A 378 12.42 -19.86 0.67
N GLN A 379 11.31 -20.48 0.26
CA GLN A 379 10.92 -21.84 0.66
C GLN A 379 11.80 -22.93 0.03
N ARG A 380 12.49 -22.61 -1.08
CA ARG A 380 13.29 -23.55 -1.88
C ARG A 380 14.78 -23.50 -1.57
N ARG A 381 15.21 -22.64 -0.63
CA ARG A 381 16.59 -22.64 -0.13
C ARG A 381 16.97 -24.00 0.44
N THR A 382 18.26 -24.34 0.40
CA THR A 382 18.77 -25.60 0.96
C THR A 382 18.36 -25.78 2.42
N ILE A 383 18.49 -24.70 3.20
CA ILE A 383 17.83 -24.54 4.50
C ILE A 383 16.70 -23.53 4.30
N PRO A 384 15.42 -23.95 4.29
CA PRO A 384 14.30 -23.05 4.00
C PRO A 384 14.26 -21.86 4.96
N ILE A 385 14.23 -20.64 4.40
CA ILE A 385 14.05 -19.39 5.18
C ILE A 385 12.59 -19.22 5.59
N LEU A 386 11.67 -19.77 4.80
CA LEU A 386 10.23 -19.70 5.06
C LEU A 386 9.60 -21.09 5.12
N PRO A 387 8.60 -21.30 6.00
CA PRO A 387 7.78 -22.50 5.99
C PRO A 387 6.81 -22.49 4.81
N THR A 388 6.35 -23.67 4.42
CA THR A 388 5.28 -23.81 3.45
C THR A 388 3.93 -23.47 4.09
N LEU A 389 2.94 -23.04 3.29
CA LEU A 389 1.61 -22.76 3.85
C LEU A 389 0.92 -24.04 4.38
N ASP A 390 1.18 -25.21 3.80
CA ASP A 390 0.66 -26.46 4.37
C ASP A 390 1.30 -26.78 5.74
N HIS A 391 2.59 -26.47 5.93
CA HIS A 391 3.22 -26.61 7.25
C HIS A 391 2.63 -25.63 8.27
N LEU A 392 2.39 -24.36 7.88
CA LEU A 392 1.72 -23.40 8.75
C LEU A 392 0.29 -23.83 9.11
N LYS A 393 -0.39 -24.54 8.22
CA LYS A 393 -1.71 -25.14 8.48
C LYS A 393 -1.63 -26.28 9.50
N GLU A 394 -0.61 -27.12 9.45
CA GLU A 394 -0.40 -28.22 10.42
C GLU A 394 -0.18 -27.70 11.84
N LEU A 395 0.45 -26.54 11.99
CA LEU A 395 0.69 -25.89 13.29
C LEU A 395 -0.54 -25.14 13.84
N ALA A 396 -1.59 -24.98 13.03
CA ALA A 396 -2.75 -24.18 13.36
C ALA A 396 -3.62 -24.84 14.43
N GLY A 397 -4.04 -24.06 15.43
CA GLY A 397 -4.94 -24.52 16.48
C GLY A 397 -6.43 -24.32 16.11
N PRO A 398 -7.36 -24.74 16.99
CA PRO A 398 -8.80 -24.55 16.78
C PRO A 398 -9.23 -23.09 16.56
N LEU A 399 -8.52 -22.14 17.19
CA LEU A 399 -8.79 -20.70 17.07
C LEU A 399 -8.34 -20.11 15.72
N ASP A 400 -7.42 -20.78 15.02
CA ASP A 400 -6.89 -20.34 13.72
C ASP A 400 -7.79 -20.78 12.55
N LYS A 401 -8.79 -21.63 12.81
CA LYS A 401 -9.63 -22.25 11.78
C LYS A 401 -10.38 -21.18 10.98
N SER A 402 -10.13 -21.14 9.67
CA SER A 402 -10.73 -20.17 8.77
C SER A 402 -11.13 -20.84 7.46
N VAL A 403 -12.43 -20.94 7.20
CA VAL A 403 -12.97 -21.44 5.94
C VAL A 403 -13.75 -20.32 5.27
N ILE A 404 -13.31 -19.91 4.08
CA ILE A 404 -13.84 -18.77 3.35
C ILE A 404 -14.30 -19.26 1.98
N GLU A 405 -15.59 -19.09 1.67
CA GLU A 405 -16.17 -19.48 0.38
C GLU A 405 -15.87 -20.95 0.00
N GLY A 406 -15.86 -21.84 1.00
CA GLY A 406 -15.56 -23.26 0.82
C GLY A 406 -14.06 -23.60 0.72
N ASN A 407 -13.18 -22.60 0.72
CA ASN A 407 -11.74 -22.82 0.73
C ASN A 407 -11.17 -22.79 2.15
N ASP A 408 -10.23 -23.69 2.43
CA ASP A 408 -9.53 -23.75 3.71
C ASP A 408 -8.35 -22.76 3.73
N CYS A 409 -8.57 -21.68 4.48
CA CYS A 409 -7.63 -20.58 4.68
C CYS A 409 -6.93 -20.65 6.06
N THR A 410 -6.97 -21.81 6.70
CA THR A 410 -6.40 -22.03 8.04
C THR A 410 -4.87 -22.05 7.98
N PHE A 411 -4.24 -21.26 8.85
CA PHE A 411 -2.81 -21.30 9.14
C PHE A 411 -2.57 -20.66 10.51
N VAL A 412 -1.49 -21.08 11.19
CA VAL A 412 -1.14 -20.61 12.53
C VAL A 412 -0.95 -19.09 12.57
N SER A 413 -1.58 -18.43 13.54
CA SER A 413 -1.42 -16.99 13.78
C SER A 413 -0.32 -16.65 14.81
N ASP A 414 0.08 -17.63 15.62
CA ASP A 414 1.06 -17.50 16.69
C ASP A 414 2.49 -17.82 16.18
N PHE A 415 3.32 -16.78 16.11
CA PHE A 415 4.72 -16.86 15.66
C PHE A 415 5.56 -17.84 16.49
N THR A 416 5.27 -17.98 17.79
CA THR A 416 6.08 -18.81 18.71
C THR A 416 6.02 -20.31 18.40
N LYS A 417 5.00 -20.73 17.65
CA LYS A 417 4.81 -22.12 17.20
C LYS A 417 5.65 -22.46 15.96
N ILE A 418 6.14 -21.46 15.25
CA ILE A 418 6.88 -21.64 14.01
C ILE A 418 8.36 -21.80 14.35
N ARG A 419 8.91 -22.99 14.14
CA ARG A 419 10.32 -23.30 14.37
C ARG A 419 11.00 -23.63 13.05
N LEU A 420 11.97 -22.82 12.66
CA LEU A 420 12.76 -23.00 11.46
C LEU A 420 14.22 -23.26 11.84
N GLN A 421 14.97 -23.87 10.93
CA GLN A 421 16.42 -23.97 11.06
C GLN A 421 17.06 -22.65 10.64
N ASP A 422 18.17 -22.31 11.28
CA ASP A 422 18.89 -21.08 10.96
C ASP A 422 19.56 -21.17 9.59
N ASN A 423 19.11 -20.32 8.68
CA ASN A 423 19.77 -20.09 7.41
C ASN A 423 20.66 -18.85 7.51
N THR A 424 21.92 -18.96 7.12
CA THR A 424 22.95 -17.90 7.24
C THR A 424 23.25 -17.15 5.95
N GLU A 425 22.51 -17.40 4.87
CA GLU A 425 22.72 -16.76 3.57
C GLU A 425 22.49 -15.24 3.65
N THR A 426 23.38 -14.46 3.03
CA THR A 426 23.30 -12.99 3.04
C THR A 426 22.25 -12.47 2.05
N LEU A 427 21.87 -11.20 2.18
CA LEU A 427 20.93 -10.58 1.22
C LEU A 427 21.51 -10.52 -0.18
N GLU A 428 22.81 -10.29 -0.31
CA GLU A 428 23.53 -10.32 -1.59
C GLU A 428 23.40 -11.69 -2.26
N GLN A 429 23.70 -12.77 -1.52
CA GLN A 429 23.57 -14.14 -2.02
C GLN A 429 22.14 -14.46 -2.45
N LEU A 430 21.16 -14.14 -1.60
CA LEU A 430 19.74 -14.39 -1.90
C LEU A 430 19.25 -13.60 -3.12
N LEU A 431 19.70 -12.36 -3.30
CA LEU A 431 19.34 -11.56 -4.48
C LEU A 431 19.94 -12.13 -5.75
N GLN A 432 21.23 -12.49 -5.74
CA GLN A 432 21.90 -13.12 -6.87
C GLN A 432 21.21 -14.44 -7.25
N GLU A 433 21.01 -15.30 -6.27
CA GLU A 433 20.44 -16.62 -6.50
C GLU A 433 18.96 -16.58 -6.88
N PHE A 434 18.21 -15.55 -6.47
CA PHE A 434 16.85 -15.32 -6.96
C PHE A 434 16.84 -15.14 -8.49
N PHE A 435 17.78 -14.34 -9.01
CA PHE A 435 17.90 -14.11 -10.44
C PHE A 435 18.38 -15.35 -11.19
N GLU A 436 19.32 -16.11 -10.63
CA GLU A 436 19.79 -17.38 -11.21
C GLU A 436 18.65 -18.43 -11.25
N PHE A 437 17.91 -18.56 -10.15
CA PHE A 437 16.78 -19.47 -10.01
C PHE A 437 15.72 -19.20 -11.09
N TYR A 438 15.25 -17.95 -11.20
CA TYR A 438 14.23 -17.61 -12.17
C TYR A 438 14.73 -17.40 -13.60
N GLY A 439 16.03 -17.19 -13.80
CA GLY A 439 16.65 -17.21 -15.12
C GLY A 439 16.67 -18.61 -15.76
N THR A 440 16.60 -19.67 -14.95
CA THR A 440 16.66 -21.07 -15.38
C THR A 440 15.39 -21.87 -15.10
N PHE A 441 14.45 -21.32 -14.33
CA PHE A 441 13.18 -21.98 -13.98
C PHE A 441 12.41 -22.45 -15.22
N ALA A 442 11.95 -23.70 -15.19
CA ALA A 442 11.24 -24.34 -16.29
C ALA A 442 9.78 -23.88 -16.41
N PHE A 443 9.57 -22.59 -16.68
CA PHE A 443 8.24 -22.00 -16.81
C PHE A 443 7.39 -22.65 -17.90
N ASN A 444 7.94 -23.39 -18.87
CA ASN A 444 7.12 -24.11 -19.85
C ASN A 444 6.32 -25.28 -19.25
N ARG A 445 6.80 -25.89 -18.15
CA ARG A 445 6.25 -27.12 -17.58
C ARG A 445 5.81 -26.96 -16.12
N MET A 446 6.54 -26.14 -15.37
CA MET A 446 6.41 -26.04 -13.92
C MET A 446 5.58 -24.83 -13.49
N SER A 447 4.87 -25.01 -12.39
CA SER A 447 4.09 -24.00 -11.68
C SER A 447 4.68 -23.74 -10.31
N ILE A 448 4.39 -22.54 -9.79
CA ILE A 448 4.83 -22.05 -8.49
C ILE A 448 3.73 -22.31 -7.47
N ASN A 449 4.06 -23.03 -6.39
CA ASN A 449 3.13 -23.38 -5.33
C ASN A 449 3.76 -23.19 -3.94
N ILE A 450 3.33 -22.14 -3.24
CA ILE A 450 3.79 -21.82 -1.88
C ILE A 450 3.13 -22.65 -0.78
N ARG A 451 2.08 -23.42 -1.10
CA ARG A 451 1.47 -24.40 -0.18
C ARG A 451 2.41 -25.55 0.10
N LYS A 452 3.03 -26.07 -0.95
CA LYS A 452 3.94 -27.22 -0.87
C LYS A 452 5.42 -26.84 -0.88
N GLY A 453 5.76 -25.60 -1.26
CA GLY A 453 7.15 -25.16 -1.40
C GLY A 453 7.94 -25.99 -2.42
N ARG A 454 7.27 -26.51 -3.45
CA ARG A 454 7.88 -27.36 -4.50
C ARG A 454 7.26 -27.06 -5.85
N GLU A 455 8.05 -27.29 -6.89
CA GLU A 455 7.59 -27.17 -8.27
C GLU A 455 6.59 -28.27 -8.60
N GLN A 456 5.57 -27.94 -9.37
CA GLN A 456 4.56 -28.90 -9.82
C GLN A 456 4.25 -28.71 -11.29
N ASN A 457 3.88 -29.79 -11.99
CA ASN A 457 3.37 -29.69 -13.35
C ASN A 457 2.19 -28.70 -13.41
N LYS A 458 2.15 -27.90 -14.46
CA LYS A 458 1.09 -26.93 -14.67
C LYS A 458 -0.28 -27.60 -14.82
N PRO A 459 -1.32 -27.13 -14.10
CA PRO A 459 -2.67 -27.65 -14.28
C PRO A 459 -3.35 -27.09 -15.54
N GLU A 460 -2.90 -25.94 -16.04
CA GLU A 460 -3.40 -25.31 -17.27
C GLU A 460 -2.26 -24.70 -18.10
N MET A 461 -2.48 -24.57 -19.41
CA MET A 461 -1.55 -23.90 -20.31
C MET A 461 -1.59 -22.38 -20.10
N SER A 462 -0.54 -21.85 -19.50
CA SER A 462 -0.29 -20.40 -19.37
C SER A 462 1.22 -20.13 -19.46
N PRO A 463 1.67 -18.91 -19.81
CA PRO A 463 3.09 -18.58 -19.74
C PRO A 463 3.65 -18.69 -18.31
N LEU A 464 3.04 -17.98 -17.36
CA LEU A 464 3.35 -18.05 -15.94
C LEU A 464 2.18 -18.68 -15.18
N HIS A 465 2.47 -19.62 -14.29
CA HIS A 465 1.45 -20.23 -13.44
C HIS A 465 1.87 -20.16 -11.97
N ILE A 466 1.18 -19.32 -11.21
CA ILE A 466 1.36 -19.20 -9.76
C ILE A 466 0.01 -19.56 -9.12
N GLN A 467 -0.02 -20.66 -8.37
CA GLN A 467 -1.25 -21.09 -7.71
C GLN A 467 -1.62 -20.08 -6.61
N ASN A 468 -2.89 -19.66 -6.57
CA ASN A 468 -3.40 -18.87 -5.46
C ASN A 468 -3.36 -19.73 -4.18
N PRO A 469 -2.74 -19.25 -3.08
CA PRO A 469 -2.58 -20.02 -1.85
C PRO A 469 -3.91 -20.44 -1.22
N PHE A 470 -4.97 -19.65 -1.37
CA PHE A 470 -6.26 -19.90 -0.73
C PHE A 470 -7.37 -20.28 -1.71
N GLU A 471 -7.16 -20.11 -3.01
CA GLU A 471 -8.11 -20.58 -4.04
C GLU A 471 -7.35 -21.45 -5.05
N PRO A 472 -7.03 -22.72 -4.74
CA PRO A 472 -6.07 -23.54 -5.51
C PRO A 472 -6.41 -23.74 -6.99
N ALA A 473 -7.68 -23.54 -7.37
CA ALA A 473 -8.15 -23.58 -8.75
C ALA A 473 -7.76 -22.35 -9.58
N LEU A 474 -7.19 -21.31 -8.97
CA LEU A 474 -6.88 -20.04 -9.62
C LEU A 474 -5.39 -19.83 -9.81
N ASN A 475 -5.05 -19.30 -10.98
CA ASN A 475 -3.73 -18.80 -11.31
C ASN A 475 -3.68 -17.27 -11.12
N VAL A 476 -2.87 -16.78 -10.18
CA VAL A 476 -2.78 -15.33 -9.87
C VAL A 476 -2.01 -14.53 -10.93
N SER A 477 -1.33 -15.22 -11.85
CA SER A 477 -0.58 -14.65 -12.96
C SER A 477 -1.20 -14.97 -14.33
N LYS A 478 -2.49 -15.33 -14.38
CA LYS A 478 -3.21 -15.64 -15.63
C LYS A 478 -3.20 -14.50 -16.65
N ASN A 479 -3.00 -13.27 -16.19
CA ASN A 479 -2.89 -12.09 -17.05
C ASN A 479 -1.55 -11.99 -17.81
N VAL A 480 -0.51 -12.70 -17.37
CA VAL A 480 0.85 -12.57 -17.91
C VAL A 480 0.97 -13.30 -19.23
N ASN A 481 1.45 -12.60 -20.26
CA ASN A 481 1.67 -13.20 -21.59
C ASN A 481 3.13 -13.67 -21.77
N GLY A 482 3.39 -14.41 -22.86
CA GLY A 482 4.71 -14.97 -23.16
C GLY A 482 5.80 -13.90 -23.25
N THR A 483 5.54 -12.80 -23.95
CA THR A 483 6.50 -11.70 -24.13
C THR A 483 6.94 -11.07 -22.80
N GLN A 484 6.01 -10.87 -21.86
CA GLN A 484 6.35 -10.31 -20.55
C GLN A 484 7.15 -11.29 -19.69
N LEU A 485 6.84 -12.59 -19.79
CA LEU A 485 7.60 -13.62 -19.09
C LEU A 485 9.03 -13.77 -19.68
N GLU A 486 9.17 -13.83 -21.00
CA GLU A 486 10.47 -13.88 -21.68
C GLU A 486 11.34 -12.69 -21.30
N ARG A 487 10.75 -11.49 -21.26
CA ARG A 487 11.46 -10.29 -20.81
C ARG A 487 11.92 -10.41 -19.35
N PHE A 488 11.06 -10.91 -18.46
CA PHE A 488 11.43 -11.15 -17.07
C PHE A 488 12.62 -12.13 -16.97
N VAL A 489 12.56 -13.25 -17.68
CA VAL A 489 13.64 -14.26 -17.70
C VAL A 489 14.95 -13.68 -18.24
N ALA A 490 14.89 -12.90 -19.33
CA ALA A 490 16.07 -12.26 -19.91
C ALA A 490 16.73 -11.30 -18.92
N LEU A 491 15.94 -10.46 -18.24
CA LEU A 491 16.44 -9.53 -17.23
C LEU A 491 16.97 -10.24 -15.98
N CYS A 492 16.37 -11.37 -15.57
CA CYS A 492 16.93 -12.19 -14.50
C CYS A 492 18.32 -12.71 -14.88
N ARG A 493 18.51 -13.23 -16.10
CA ARG A 493 19.83 -13.70 -16.58
C ARG A 493 20.85 -12.57 -16.65
N GLU A 494 20.46 -11.41 -17.16
CA GLU A 494 21.31 -10.21 -17.21
C GLU A 494 21.71 -9.76 -15.80
N SER A 495 20.76 -9.70 -14.87
CA SER A 495 21.01 -9.27 -13.48
C SER A 495 21.90 -10.26 -12.72
N ALA A 496 21.69 -11.57 -12.91
CA ALA A 496 22.56 -12.60 -12.35
C ALA A 496 23.99 -12.48 -12.91
N TRP A 497 24.14 -12.30 -14.23
CA TRP A 497 25.44 -12.11 -14.85
C TRP A 497 26.16 -10.87 -14.31
N MET A 498 25.46 -9.74 -14.15
CA MET A 498 26.02 -8.51 -13.59
C MET A 498 26.53 -8.73 -12.15
N LEU A 499 25.74 -9.40 -11.29
CA LEU A 499 26.13 -9.69 -9.91
C LEU A 499 27.26 -10.72 -9.78
N GLN A 500 27.63 -11.43 -10.83
CA GLN A 500 28.81 -12.31 -10.82
C GLN A 500 30.10 -11.55 -11.17
N GLN A 501 30.01 -10.36 -11.77
CA GLN A 501 31.18 -9.57 -12.14
C GLN A 501 31.70 -8.77 -10.94
N ARG A 502 32.97 -8.98 -10.58
CA ARG A 502 33.60 -8.28 -9.43
C ARG A 502 33.54 -6.76 -9.55
N GLU A 503 33.69 -6.23 -10.77
CA GLU A 503 33.65 -4.79 -11.04
C GLU A 503 32.28 -4.17 -10.69
N PHE A 504 31.20 -4.94 -10.76
CA PHE A 504 29.86 -4.46 -10.42
C PHE A 504 29.58 -4.50 -8.91
N ASN A 505 30.37 -5.24 -8.11
CA ASN A 505 30.06 -5.50 -6.70
C ASN A 505 30.96 -4.73 -5.72
N VAL A 506 31.78 -3.81 -6.21
CA VAL A 506 32.70 -3.03 -5.35
C VAL A 506 32.38 -1.53 -5.47
N PRO A 507 32.39 -0.77 -4.36
CA PRO A 507 32.33 0.68 -4.41
C PRO A 507 33.48 1.23 -5.25
N HIS A 508 33.16 2.02 -6.28
CA HIS A 508 34.19 2.68 -7.08
C HIS A 508 34.74 3.90 -6.31
N SER A 509 35.78 3.69 -5.51
CA SER A 509 36.53 4.78 -4.87
C SER A 509 37.50 5.41 -5.88
N GLY A 510 37.07 6.44 -6.64
CA GLY A 510 38.05 7.12 -7.50
C GLY A 510 37.58 8.06 -8.61
N SER A 511 36.38 8.64 -8.56
CA SER A 511 36.04 9.73 -9.49
C SER A 511 36.36 11.08 -8.83
N ALA A 512 37.27 11.85 -9.42
CA ALA A 512 37.65 13.20 -9.00
C ALA A 512 36.50 14.24 -9.08
N THR A 513 35.26 13.80 -9.33
CA THR A 513 34.08 14.66 -9.55
C THR A 513 32.99 14.49 -8.49
N GLY A 514 33.24 13.77 -7.38
CA GLY A 514 32.33 13.71 -6.22
C GLY A 514 31.03 12.91 -6.42
N ASN A 515 30.77 12.40 -7.62
CA ASN A 515 29.69 11.46 -7.89
C ASN A 515 30.20 10.01 -7.89
N ASN A 516 29.76 9.22 -6.90
CA ASN A 516 29.98 7.78 -6.87
C ASN A 516 29.20 7.12 -8.02
N ALA A 517 29.88 6.32 -8.85
CA ALA A 517 29.23 5.54 -9.89
C ALA A 517 28.29 4.48 -9.26
N PRO A 518 27.10 4.23 -9.84
CA PRO A 518 26.22 3.17 -9.38
C PRO A 518 26.88 1.80 -9.45
N TRP A 519 26.77 1.03 -8.37
CA TRP A 519 27.31 -0.32 -8.24
C TRP A 519 26.35 -1.19 -7.42
N GLY A 520 26.48 -2.52 -7.50
CA GLY A 520 25.64 -3.48 -6.79
C GLY A 520 24.17 -3.35 -7.19
N LEU A 521 23.29 -3.30 -6.20
CA LEU A 521 21.86 -3.04 -6.40
C LEU A 521 21.61 -1.71 -7.11
N ALA A 522 22.40 -0.67 -6.83
CA ALA A 522 22.21 0.63 -7.47
C ALA A 522 22.40 0.55 -8.99
N ALA A 523 23.36 -0.26 -9.46
CA ALA A 523 23.56 -0.52 -10.88
C ALA A 523 22.40 -1.32 -11.49
N LEU A 524 21.85 -2.30 -10.77
CA LEU A 524 20.69 -3.09 -11.22
C LEU A 524 19.41 -2.25 -11.39
N LEU A 525 19.30 -1.11 -10.70
CA LEU A 525 18.16 -0.19 -10.83
C LEU A 525 18.30 0.78 -12.00
N MET A 526 19.46 0.84 -12.65
CA MET A 526 19.64 1.64 -13.86
C MET A 526 18.88 1.00 -15.03
N PRO A 527 18.21 1.78 -15.89
CA PRO A 527 17.57 1.23 -17.09
C PRO A 527 18.60 0.54 -17.98
N SER A 528 18.38 -0.73 -18.37
CA SER A 528 19.31 -1.45 -19.24
C SER A 528 19.57 -0.68 -20.55
N VAL A 529 20.84 -0.68 -20.99
CA VAL A 529 21.32 -0.01 -22.21
C VAL A 529 20.55 -0.47 -23.47
N SER A 530 20.04 -1.69 -23.46
CA SER A 530 19.19 -2.28 -24.50
C SER A 530 17.84 -1.56 -24.70
N GLN A 531 17.35 -0.76 -23.74
CA GLN A 531 16.15 0.08 -23.94
C GLN A 531 16.43 1.34 -24.78
N VAL A 532 17.67 1.81 -24.86
CA VAL A 532 18.03 3.02 -25.64
C VAL A 532 18.15 2.69 -27.13
N ALA A 533 18.56 1.46 -27.47
CA ALA A 533 18.73 1.03 -28.86
C ALA A 533 17.40 0.65 -29.56
N GLY A 534 16.36 0.27 -28.81
CA GLY A 534 15.08 -0.24 -29.36
C GLY A 534 14.02 0.82 -29.69
N VAL A 535 14.28 2.11 -29.44
CA VAL A 535 13.31 3.20 -29.73
C VAL A 535 13.93 4.27 -30.63
N LYS A 536 14.39 3.88 -31.82
CA LYS A 536 14.44 4.82 -32.96
C LYS A 536 13.03 4.93 -33.55
N GLY A 537 12.19 5.79 -32.96
CA GLY A 537 10.84 6.00 -33.50
C GLY A 537 9.85 6.79 -32.64
N ARG A 538 10.18 8.06 -32.33
CA ARG A 538 9.29 9.24 -32.14
C ARG A 538 9.82 10.10 -30.99
N LYS A 539 10.27 11.32 -31.34
CA LYS A 539 10.48 12.41 -30.39
C LYS A 539 9.27 12.51 -29.46
N LYS A 540 9.44 12.22 -28.18
CA LYS A 540 8.47 12.56 -27.13
C LYS A 540 8.36 14.08 -27.12
N ARG A 541 7.30 14.63 -27.74
CA ARG A 541 6.86 16.00 -27.41
C ARG A 541 6.52 15.97 -25.91
N LYS A 542 7.24 16.78 -25.11
CA LYS A 542 6.86 17.08 -23.72
C LYS A 542 5.36 17.43 -23.73
N ARG A 543 4.54 16.67 -23.01
CA ARG A 543 3.18 17.10 -22.68
C ARG A 543 3.31 17.98 -21.45
N GLU A 544 3.10 19.27 -21.63
CA GLU A 544 2.98 20.24 -20.55
C GLU A 544 1.80 19.91 -19.63
N PRO A 545 1.86 20.30 -18.35
CA PRO A 545 0.75 20.15 -17.41
C PRO A 545 -0.54 20.78 -17.95
N ALA A 546 -1.70 20.20 -17.61
CA ALA A 546 -3.00 20.72 -18.03
C ALA A 546 -3.21 22.19 -17.60
N SER A 547 -2.57 22.62 -16.50
CA SER A 547 -2.57 24.00 -16.02
C SER A 547 -1.88 24.99 -16.97
N GLU A 548 -0.79 24.60 -17.65
CA GLU A 548 -0.10 25.46 -18.63
C GLU A 548 -0.87 25.54 -19.95
N ARG A 549 -1.53 24.46 -20.37
CA ARG A 549 -2.45 24.48 -21.52
C ARG A 549 -3.65 25.40 -21.30
N ILE A 550 -4.20 25.40 -20.09
CA ILE A 550 -5.31 26.28 -19.71
C ILE A 550 -4.83 27.74 -19.62
N LYS A 551 -3.63 28.00 -19.08
CA LYS A 551 -3.02 29.33 -19.10
C LYS A 551 -2.80 29.86 -20.53
N GLY A 552 -2.25 29.04 -21.43
CA GLY A 552 -2.04 29.43 -22.83
C GLY A 552 -3.34 29.66 -23.61
N LEU A 553 -4.40 28.89 -23.31
CA LEU A 553 -5.75 29.12 -23.87
C LEU A 553 -6.38 30.41 -23.34
N LEU A 554 -6.23 30.71 -22.04
CA LEU A 554 -6.74 31.93 -21.42
C LEU A 554 -5.97 33.18 -21.87
N GLU A 555 -4.65 33.09 -22.09
CA GLU A 555 -3.84 34.17 -22.67
C GLU A 555 -4.17 34.41 -24.14
N SER A 556 -4.45 33.34 -24.90
CA SER A 556 -4.88 33.46 -26.30
C SER A 556 -6.27 34.10 -26.44
N LEU A 557 -7.16 33.92 -25.47
CA LEU A 557 -8.49 34.55 -25.43
C LEU A 557 -8.43 36.03 -24.98
N LYS A 558 -7.48 36.39 -24.11
CA LYS A 558 -7.22 37.80 -23.74
C LYS A 558 -6.66 38.63 -24.89
N ASN A 559 -5.86 38.03 -25.77
CA ASN A 559 -5.28 38.73 -26.92
C ASN A 559 -6.24 38.88 -28.11
N SER A 560 -7.40 38.18 -28.09
CA SER A 560 -8.44 38.34 -29.12
C SER A 560 -9.41 39.50 -28.86
N GLU A 561 -9.40 40.13 -27.68
CA GLU A 561 -10.29 41.26 -27.35
C GLU A 561 -9.70 42.66 -27.63
N VAL A 562 -8.51 42.75 -28.25
CA VAL A 562 -7.88 44.04 -28.61
C VAL A 562 -7.83 44.27 -30.14
N LYS A 563 -8.60 43.50 -30.91
CA LYS A 563 -8.85 43.78 -32.33
C LYS A 563 -10.33 43.64 -32.66
N SER A 564 -11.12 44.62 -32.25
CA SER A 564 -12.33 45.06 -32.94
C SER A 564 -12.36 46.58 -32.96
#